data_AF-A0A2G2Y5Y5-F1
#
_entry.id   AF-A0A2G2Y5Y5-F1
#
_cell.length_a   1.000
_cell.length_b   1.000
_cell.length_c   1.000
_cell.angle_alpha   90.00
_cell.angle_beta   90.00
_cell.angle_gamma   90.00
#
_symmetry.space_group_name_H-M   'P 1'
#
loop_
_entity.id
_entity.type
_entity.pdbx_description
1 polymer ?
#
loop_
_entity_poly.entity_id
_entity_poly.type
_entity_poly.pdbx_seq_one_letter_code
_entity_poly.pdbx_strand_id
1 'polypeptide(L)'
;MASAEVGNNVVNHIEEAKIIRPVANFSPILWGYSFLSFSIDNNVAQKYAQEIEALKEETRSMLLATGRKLAETLNLIGVIECLQWSP
;
A
#
# COMPACT_ATOMS: atom_id res chain seq x y z
N MET A 1 46.16 67.08 17.47
CA MET A 1 44.82 66.79 16.93
C MET A 1 44.89 65.43 16.26
N ALA A 2 44.01 64.53 16.67
CA ALA A 2 44.18 63.08 16.69
C ALA A 2 44.27 62.40 15.31
N SER A 3 45.16 61.40 15.19
CA SER A 3 45.10 60.39 14.13
C SER A 3 43.87 59.53 14.34
N ALA A 4 43.00 59.46 13.34
CA ALA A 4 41.87 58.54 13.34
C ALA A 4 42.37 57.15 12.92
N GLU A 5 42.45 56.24 13.89
CA GLU A 5 42.54 54.81 13.61
C GLU A 5 41.21 54.37 12.98
N VAL A 6 41.24 54.13 11.67
CA VAL A 6 40.15 53.42 11.00
C VAL A 6 40.29 51.96 11.42
N GLY A 7 39.60 51.61 12.50
CA GLY A 7 39.35 50.23 12.87
C GLY A 7 38.65 49.55 11.71
N ASN A 8 39.40 48.74 10.98
CA ASN A 8 38.94 47.82 9.96
C ASN A 8 37.87 46.92 10.58
N ASN A 9 36.60 47.23 10.30
CA ASN A 9 35.49 46.35 10.58
C ASN A 9 35.65 45.13 9.67
N VAL A 10 36.23 44.07 10.22
CA VAL A 10 36.13 42.75 9.60
C VAL A 10 34.67 42.37 9.65
N VAL A 11 33.93 42.75 8.60
CA VAL A 11 32.69 42.10 8.24
C VAL A 11 33.12 40.68 8.00
N ASN A 12 32.92 39.83 9.01
CA ASN A 12 32.93 38.40 8.82
C ASN A 12 31.89 38.15 7.74
N HIS A 13 32.36 38.03 6.50
CA HIS A 13 31.64 37.28 5.49
C HIS A 13 31.49 35.91 6.10
N ILE A 14 30.32 35.68 6.72
CA ILE A 14 29.83 34.33 6.96
C ILE A 14 29.74 33.79 5.54
N GLU A 15 30.82 33.13 5.11
CA GLU A 15 30.84 32.32 3.91
C GLU A 15 29.54 31.54 3.98
N GLU A 16 28.65 31.78 3.02
CA GLU A 16 27.43 31.01 2.88
C GLU A 16 27.88 29.56 2.84
N ALA A 17 27.78 28.86 3.99
CA ALA A 17 28.35 27.54 4.15
C ALA A 17 27.72 26.70 3.04
N LYS A 18 28.51 26.37 2.03
CA LYS A 18 28.01 25.79 0.79
C LYS A 18 27.40 24.45 1.13
N ILE A 19 26.07 24.40 1.28
CA ILE A 19 25.36 23.18 1.63
C ILE A 19 25.45 22.24 0.42
N ILE A 20 26.36 21.28 0.48
CA ILE A 20 26.47 20.23 -0.54
C ILE A 20 25.38 19.20 -0.26
N ARG A 21 24.40 19.11 -1.16
CA ARG A 21 23.35 18.08 -1.09
C ARG A 21 23.87 16.78 -1.72
N PRO A 22 23.83 15.64 -1.01
CA PRO A 22 24.20 14.34 -1.58
C PRO A 22 23.31 13.96 -2.76
N VAL A 23 23.87 13.22 -3.72
CA VAL A 23 23.12 12.67 -4.85
C VAL A 23 22.26 11.51 -4.36
N ALA A 24 20.95 11.58 -4.61
CA ALA A 24 20.04 10.48 -4.33
C ALA A 24 20.27 9.32 -5.31
N ASN A 25 20.46 8.11 -4.79
CA ASN A 25 20.69 6.88 -5.56
C ASN A 25 19.57 5.84 -5.38
N PHE A 26 18.37 6.29 -5.05
CA PHE A 26 17.22 5.42 -4.84
C PHE A 26 16.74 4.82 -6.16
N SER A 27 16.31 3.56 -6.11
CA SER A 27 15.60 2.96 -7.23
C SER A 27 14.27 3.68 -7.46
N PRO A 28 13.85 3.87 -8.72
CA PRO A 28 12.56 4.48 -9.02
C PRO A 28 11.41 3.63 -8.49
N ILE A 29 10.23 4.24 -8.35
CA ILE A 29 9.01 3.54 -7.92
C ILE A 29 8.63 2.49 -8.97
N LEU A 30 8.59 1.22 -8.56
CA LEU A 30 8.31 0.08 -9.44
C LEU A 30 6.97 0.20 -10.18
N TRP A 31 5.97 0.76 -9.51
CA TRP A 31 4.58 0.79 -9.98
C TRP A 31 4.18 2.07 -10.71
N GLY A 32 5.05 3.09 -10.75
CA GLY A 32 4.80 4.37 -11.41
C GLY A 32 3.38 4.90 -11.17
N TYR A 33 2.63 5.07 -12.26
CA TYR A 33 1.23 5.51 -12.27
C TYR A 33 0.22 4.39 -12.54
N SER A 34 0.63 3.12 -12.52
CA SER A 34 -0.21 1.98 -12.87
C SER A 34 -1.48 1.87 -12.00
N PHE A 35 -1.46 2.45 -10.80
CA PHE A 35 -2.60 2.49 -9.87
C PHE A 35 -3.21 3.89 -9.71
N LEU A 36 -2.81 4.86 -10.53
CA LEU A 36 -3.28 6.24 -10.40
C LEU A 36 -4.77 6.38 -10.77
N SER A 37 -5.25 5.56 -11.70
CA SER A 37 -6.64 5.56 -12.12
C SER A 37 -7.11 4.13 -12.39
N PHE A 38 -8.31 3.83 -11.90
CA PHE A 38 -9.01 2.58 -12.15
C PHE A 38 -10.46 2.90 -12.53
N SER A 39 -10.93 2.29 -13.61
CA SER A 39 -12.33 2.32 -14.00
C SER A 39 -12.87 0.90 -13.91
N ILE A 40 -13.90 0.72 -13.10
CA ILE A 40 -14.56 -0.57 -12.96
C ILE A 40 -15.62 -0.73 -14.05
N ASP A 41 -15.62 -1.89 -14.70
CA ASP A 41 -16.75 -2.29 -15.54
C ASP A 41 -17.90 -2.74 -14.63
N ASN A 42 -18.90 -1.87 -14.49
CA ASN A 42 -20.07 -2.13 -13.64
C ASN A 42 -20.88 -3.36 -14.08
N ASN A 43 -20.92 -3.68 -15.38
CA ASN A 43 -21.67 -4.84 -15.86
C ASN A 43 -20.95 -6.13 -15.43
N VAL A 44 -19.63 -6.15 -15.57
CA VAL A 44 -18.80 -7.29 -15.14
C VAL A 44 -18.84 -7.43 -13.62
N ALA A 45 -18.72 -6.33 -12.87
CA ALA A 45 -18.81 -6.33 -11.41
C ALA A 45 -20.17 -6.85 -10.92
N GLN A 46 -21.26 -6.42 -11.55
CA GLN A 46 -22.61 -6.88 -11.19
C GLN A 46 -22.81 -8.35 -11.50
N LYS A 47 -22.32 -8.84 -12.64
CA LYS A 47 -22.36 -10.26 -12.99
C LYS A 47 -21.66 -11.11 -11.93
N TYR A 48 -20.43 -10.74 -11.55
CA TYR A 48 -19.70 -11.46 -10.51
C TYR A 48 -20.38 -11.36 -9.15
N ALA A 49 -20.96 -10.21 -8.79
CA ALA A 49 -21.70 -10.07 -7.55
C ALA A 49 -22.89 -11.05 -7.47
N GLN A 50 -23.62 -11.24 -8.57
CA GLN A 50 -24.72 -12.21 -8.64
C GLN A 50 -24.23 -13.65 -8.53
N GLU A 51 -23.14 -14.00 -9.21
CA GLU A 51 -22.54 -15.35 -9.14
C GLU A 51 -22.00 -15.65 -7.73
N ILE A 52 -21.32 -14.67 -7.11
CA ILE A 52 -20.80 -14.78 -5.74
C ILE A 52 -21.93 -14.98 -4.73
N GLU A 53 -23.07 -14.31 -4.90
CA GLU A 53 -24.22 -14.48 -3.99
C GLU A 53 -24.74 -15.92 -4.01
N ALA A 54 -24.83 -16.54 -5.20
CA ALA A 54 -25.23 -17.94 -5.33
C ALA A 54 -24.20 -18.89 -4.68
N LEU A 55 -22.91 -18.68 -4.96
CA LEU A 55 -21.82 -19.47 -4.37
C LEU A 55 -21.75 -19.32 -2.85
N LYS A 56 -22.08 -18.14 -2.31
CA LYS A 56 -22.14 -17.87 -0.88
C LYS A 56 -23.23 -18.70 -0.19
N GLU A 57 -24.43 -18.76 -0.77
CA GLU A 57 -25.52 -19.58 -0.20
C GLU A 57 -25.26 -21.08 -0.36
N GLU A 58 -24.61 -21.50 -1.45
CA GLU A 58 -24.14 -22.88 -1.61
C GLU A 58 -23.14 -23.24 -0.51
N THR A 59 -22.12 -22.39 -0.30
CA THR A 59 -21.11 -22.58 0.75
C THR A 59 -21.74 -22.58 2.14
N ARG A 60 -22.70 -21.68 2.41
CA ARG A 60 -23.47 -21.69 3.67
C ARG A 60 -24.22 -23.02 3.86
N SER A 61 -24.87 -23.52 2.81
CA SER A 61 -25.58 -24.80 2.85
C SER A 61 -24.63 -25.96 3.14
N MET A 62 -23.41 -25.93 2.57
CA MET A 62 -22.37 -26.90 2.92
C MET A 62 -21.99 -26.80 4.40
N LEU A 63 -21.75 -25.60 4.92
CA LEU A 63 -21.37 -25.42 6.33
C LEU A 63 -22.45 -25.88 7.31
N LEU A 64 -23.74 -25.70 6.97
CA LEU A 64 -24.87 -26.08 7.82
C LEU A 64 -25.30 -27.56 7.67
N ALA A 65 -24.75 -28.29 6.69
CA ALA A 65 -25.11 -29.68 6.46
C ALA A 65 -24.81 -30.56 7.68
N THR A 66 -25.82 -31.29 8.14
CA THR A 66 -25.71 -32.20 9.28
C THR A 66 -25.14 -33.56 8.86
N GLY A 67 -24.53 -34.29 9.80
CA GLY A 67 -24.04 -35.66 9.56
C GLY A 67 -22.63 -35.77 8.95
N ARG A 68 -21.89 -34.67 8.79
CA ARG A 68 -20.47 -34.68 8.42
C ARG A 68 -19.60 -35.26 9.54
N LYS A 69 -18.53 -35.97 9.15
CA LYS A 69 -17.47 -36.34 10.11
C LYS A 69 -16.72 -35.09 10.55
N LEU A 70 -16.23 -35.08 11.79
CA LEU A 70 -15.44 -33.96 12.34
C LEU A 70 -14.28 -33.55 11.42
N ALA A 71 -13.54 -34.52 10.88
CA ALA A 71 -12.42 -34.27 9.97
C ALA A 71 -12.85 -33.58 8.67
N GLU A 72 -14.02 -33.93 8.12
CA GLU A 72 -14.57 -33.32 6.91
C GLU A 72 -15.00 -31.87 7.16
N THR A 73 -15.58 -31.59 8.33
CA THR A 73 -15.96 -30.23 8.75
C THR A 73 -14.73 -29.34 8.94
N LEU A 74 -13.71 -29.82 9.64
CA LEU A 74 -12.48 -29.05 9.85
C LEU A 74 -11.74 -28.79 8.54
N ASN A 75 -11.72 -29.76 7.63
CA ASN A 75 -11.12 -29.59 6.30
C ASN A 75 -11.90 -28.55 5.48
N LEU A 76 -13.24 -28.60 5.48
CA LEU A 76 -14.07 -27.61 4.79
C LEU A 76 -13.81 -26.18 5.30
N ILE A 77 -13.77 -26.01 6.62
CA ILE A 77 -13.48 -24.71 7.24
C ILE A 77 -12.07 -24.24 6.84
N GLY A 78 -11.07 -25.11 6.97
CA GLY A 78 -9.69 -24.77 6.59
C GLY A 78 -9.53 -24.38 5.13
N VAL A 79 -10.21 -25.07 4.20
CA VAL A 79 -10.22 -24.71 2.78
C VAL A 79 -10.85 -23.34 2.56
N ILE A 80 -12.00 -23.04 3.18
CA ILE A 80 -12.67 -21.74 3.05
C ILE A 80 -11.79 -20.61 3.61
N GLU A 81 -11.15 -20.82 4.77
CA GLU A 81 -10.22 -19.84 5.35
C GLU A 81 -9.00 -19.62 4.44
N CYS A 82 -8.41 -20.68 3.88
CA CYS A 82 -7.29 -20.54 2.95
C CYS A 82 -7.66 -19.78 1.66
N LEU A 83 -8.86 -20.02 1.11
CA LEU A 83 -9.34 -19.32 -0.07
C LEU A 83 -9.55 -17.82 0.18
N GLN A 84 -9.88 -17.44 1.41
CA GLN A 84 -10.01 -16.03 1.80
C GLN A 84 -8.66 -15.32 1.95
N TRP A 85 -7.61 -16.04 2.35
CA TRP A 85 -6.27 -15.49 2.60
C TRP A 85 -5.30 -15.62 1.44
N SER A 86 -5.71 -16.17 0.29
CA SER A 86 -4.83 -16.23 -0.88
C SER A 86 -4.56 -14.80 -1.41
N PRO A 87 -3.30 -14.33 -1.41
CA PRO A 87 -2.94 -13.00 -1.90
C PRO A 87 -3.07 -12.88 -3.43
#